data_AF-W6RHW7-F1
#
_entry.id   AF-W6RHW7-F1
#
_cell.length_a   1.000
_cell.length_b   1.000
_cell.length_c   1.000
_cell.angle_alpha   90.00
_cell.angle_beta   90.00
_cell.angle_gamma   90.00
#
_symmetry.space_group_name_H-M   'P 1'
#
loop_
_entity.id
_entity.type
_entity.pdbx_description
1 polymer ?
#
loop_
_entity_poly.entity_id
_entity_poly.type
_entity_poly.pdbx_seq_one_letter_code
_entity_poly.pdbx_strand_id
1 'polypeptide(L)'
;MSSTELKRSRWPAMCNLYRMEDKDWVAKWAQDAESLINLMPAYQMNPNQMGPIVRNSADGKKQLVHARWGLPSPRFALEKAAKAKAEKLAAKGKPFDLEELIRMEADRGTTNVRKLNFPHWKRWFRSAKGTPSARSGSV
;
A
#
# COMPACT_ATOMS: atom_id res chain seq x y z
N MET A 1 34.64 3.60 34.83
CA MET A 1 33.17 3.45 34.69
C MET A 1 32.81 3.83 33.27
N SER A 2 32.69 2.84 32.37
CA SER A 2 32.40 3.07 30.95
C SER A 2 30.89 3.13 30.76
N SER A 3 30.37 4.34 30.50
CA SER A 3 28.98 4.55 30.12
C SER A 3 28.80 4.07 28.68
N THR A 4 28.21 2.89 28.51
CA THR A 4 27.75 2.40 27.21
C THR A 4 26.46 3.15 26.86
N GLU A 5 26.62 4.26 26.16
CA GLU A 5 25.51 5.03 25.62
C GLU A 5 24.83 4.22 24.52
N LEU A 6 23.74 3.54 24.89
CA LEU A 6 22.84 2.87 23.97
C LEU A 6 22.33 3.91 22.99
N LYS A 7 22.82 3.91 21.75
CA LYS A 7 22.28 4.72 20.65
C LYS A 7 20.83 4.29 20.42
N ARG A 8 19.89 4.88 21.17
CA ARG A 8 18.46 4.83 20.87
C ARG A 8 18.29 5.41 19.48
N SER A 9 18.16 4.55 18.48
CA SER A 9 17.77 4.92 17.13
C SER A 9 16.42 5.63 17.22
N ARG A 10 16.44 6.97 17.21
CA ARG A 10 15.25 7.83 17.15
C ARG A 10 14.67 7.75 15.75
N TRP A 11 14.08 6.61 15.40
CA TRP A 11 13.17 6.56 14.26
C TRP A 11 11.92 7.35 14.63
N PRO A 12 11.44 8.28 13.79
CA PRO A 12 10.15 8.91 14.04
C PRO A 12 9.09 7.82 14.07
N ALA A 13 8.30 7.82 15.16
CA ALA A 13 7.19 6.90 15.36
C ALA A 13 6.39 6.78 14.06
N MET A 14 6.22 5.55 13.58
CA MET A 14 5.50 5.33 12.32
C MET A 14 4.02 5.63 12.55
N CYS A 15 3.45 6.54 11.76
CA CYS A 15 2.02 6.81 11.80
C CYS A 15 1.26 5.60 11.26
N ASN A 16 0.56 4.90 12.14
CA ASN A 16 -0.32 3.78 11.81
C ASN A 16 -1.77 4.04 12.26
N LEU A 17 -2.09 5.30 12.56
CA LEU A 17 -3.41 5.75 12.96
C LEU A 17 -3.59 7.19 12.47
N TYR A 18 -4.72 7.48 11.84
CA TYR A 18 -5.16 8.85 11.54
C TYR A 18 -6.68 8.93 11.58
N ARG A 19 -7.20 10.16 11.56
CA ARG A 19 -8.64 10.43 11.52
C ARG A 19 -8.96 11.42 10.40
N MET A 20 -10.12 11.26 9.78
CA MET A 20 -10.70 12.20 8.84
C MET A 20 -12.13 12.53 9.27
N GLU A 21 -12.39 13.80 9.56
CA GLU A 21 -13.69 14.29 10.09
C GLU A 21 -14.28 15.41 9.22
N ASP A 22 -13.62 15.79 8.13
CA ASP A 22 -14.16 16.76 7.19
C ASP A 22 -15.33 16.12 6.43
N LYS A 23 -16.48 16.76 6.42
CA LYS A 23 -17.72 16.23 5.83
C LYS A 23 -17.87 16.61 4.36
N ASP A 24 -17.40 17.79 3.97
CA ASP A 24 -17.65 18.39 2.65
C ASP A 24 -16.37 18.48 1.80
N TRP A 25 -15.32 17.76 2.19
CA TRP A 25 -14.04 17.77 1.46
C TRP A 25 -14.18 17.35 -0.01
N VAL A 26 -15.12 16.47 -0.33
CA VAL A 26 -15.37 16.01 -1.71
C VAL A 26 -15.79 17.18 -2.59
N ALA A 27 -16.68 18.04 -2.10
CA ALA A 27 -17.14 19.22 -2.80
C ALA A 27 -16.02 20.26 -2.98
N LYS A 28 -14.90 20.18 -2.25
CA LYS A 28 -13.76 21.11 -2.40
C LYS A 28 -12.62 20.54 -3.23
N TRP A 29 -12.36 19.24 -3.10
CA TRP A 29 -11.11 18.62 -3.57
C TRP A 29 -11.30 17.50 -4.60
N ALA A 30 -12.52 16.97 -4.74
CA ALA A 30 -12.77 15.77 -5.55
C ALA A 30 -14.03 15.92 -6.44
N GLN A 31 -14.43 17.16 -6.78
CA GLN A 31 -15.60 17.43 -7.62
C GLN A 31 -15.50 16.77 -9.01
N ASP A 32 -14.29 16.67 -9.55
CA ASP A 32 -14.00 16.07 -10.86
C ASP A 32 -13.76 14.55 -10.80
N ALA A 33 -13.87 13.96 -9.61
CA ALA A 33 -13.74 12.52 -9.44
C ALA A 33 -15.10 11.83 -9.57
N GLU A 34 -15.11 10.72 -10.29
CA GLU A 34 -16.26 9.81 -10.32
C GLU A 34 -16.43 9.18 -8.94
N SER A 35 -17.53 9.47 -8.24
CA SER A 35 -17.84 8.89 -6.94
C SER A 35 -18.46 7.51 -7.08
N LEU A 36 -17.75 6.49 -6.59
CA LEU A 36 -18.17 5.08 -6.66
C LEU A 36 -18.49 4.50 -5.28
N ILE A 37 -18.60 5.35 -4.26
CA ILE A 37 -18.78 4.94 -2.86
C ILE A 37 -19.80 5.78 -2.13
N ASN A 38 -20.39 5.18 -1.10
CA ASN A 38 -21.13 5.91 -0.07
C ASN A 38 -20.14 6.40 1.01
N LEU A 39 -19.94 7.72 1.11
CA LEU A 39 -19.02 8.31 2.09
C LEU A 39 -19.62 8.27 3.48
N MET A 40 -18.77 7.96 4.46
CA MET A 40 -19.08 8.11 5.87
C MET A 40 -18.70 9.54 6.31
N PRO A 41 -19.44 10.13 7.26
CA PRO A 41 -19.17 11.49 7.73
C PRO A 41 -17.86 11.62 8.52
N ALA A 42 -17.32 10.52 9.03
CA ALA A 42 -16.04 10.49 9.74
C ALA A 42 -15.39 9.10 9.63
N TYR A 43 -14.06 9.08 9.65
CA TYR A 43 -13.23 7.87 9.57
C TYR A 43 -12.15 7.90 10.65
N GLN A 44 -12.06 6.84 11.44
CA GLN A 44 -10.87 6.53 12.23
C GLN A 44 -10.16 5.36 11.55
N MET A 45 -8.95 5.63 11.06
CA MET A 45 -8.26 4.74 10.14
C MET A 45 -7.13 3.98 10.83
N ASN A 46 -7.29 2.66 10.91
CA ASN A 46 -6.26 1.73 11.36
C ASN A 46 -5.68 0.96 10.16
N PRO A 47 -4.51 0.30 10.31
CA PRO A 47 -3.95 -0.52 9.26
C PRO A 47 -4.96 -1.59 8.84
N ASN A 48 -4.94 -1.97 7.57
CA ASN A 48 -5.82 -2.99 7.02
C ASN A 48 -7.30 -2.63 6.87
N GLN A 49 -7.70 -1.40 7.22
CA GLN A 49 -9.08 -0.92 7.06
C GLN A 49 -9.31 -0.21 5.72
N MET A 50 -10.58 -0.12 5.32
CA MET A 50 -11.01 0.57 4.11
C MET A 50 -11.11 2.08 4.38
N GLY A 51 -10.31 2.86 3.66
CA GLY A 51 -10.31 4.33 3.75
C GLY A 51 -10.64 4.96 2.40
N PRO A 52 -11.27 6.15 2.39
CA PRO A 52 -11.57 6.84 1.15
C PRO A 52 -10.31 7.46 0.55
N ILE A 53 -10.12 7.27 -0.74
CA ILE A 53 -9.04 7.88 -1.52
C ILE A 53 -9.58 8.40 -2.85
N VAL A 54 -8.96 9.46 -3.36
CA VAL A 54 -9.07 9.84 -4.77
C VAL A 54 -7.88 9.22 -5.51
N ARG A 55 -8.14 8.36 -6.49
CA ARG A 55 -7.12 7.69 -7.29
C ARG A 55 -7.26 8.02 -8.77
N ASN A 56 -6.16 7.90 -9.50
CA ASN A 56 -6.18 7.98 -10.96
C ASN A 56 -6.53 6.60 -11.55
N SER A 57 -7.48 6.57 -12.48
CA SER A 57 -7.78 5.39 -13.30
C SER A 57 -6.75 5.21 -14.42
N ALA A 58 -6.75 4.04 -15.06
CA ALA A 58 -5.98 3.79 -16.27
C ALA A 58 -6.34 4.78 -17.39
N ASP A 59 -7.62 5.16 -17.48
CA ASP A 59 -8.17 6.08 -18.48
C ASP A 59 -7.87 7.56 -18.20
N GLY A 60 -7.08 7.86 -17.15
CA GLY A 60 -6.71 9.23 -16.78
C GLY A 60 -7.78 9.99 -15.98
N LYS A 61 -8.98 9.43 -15.81
CA LYS A 61 -10.03 9.97 -14.92
C LYS A 61 -9.67 9.81 -13.45
N LYS A 62 -10.20 10.68 -12.59
CA LYS A 62 -10.13 10.53 -11.14
C LYS A 62 -11.33 9.73 -10.64
N GLN A 63 -11.10 8.88 -9.65
CA GLN A 63 -12.12 8.07 -9.01
C GLN A 63 -12.03 8.22 -7.50
N LEU A 64 -13.18 8.42 -6.85
CA LEU A 64 -13.32 8.39 -5.42
C LEU A 64 -13.82 7.01 -4.99
N VAL A 65 -12.97 6.28 -4.24
CA VAL A 65 -13.21 4.89 -3.86
C VAL A 65 -12.74 4.62 -2.43
N HIS A 66 -13.23 3.52 -1.85
CA HIS A 66 -12.63 2.94 -0.66
C HIS A 66 -11.51 1.99 -1.05
N ALA A 67 -10.35 2.13 -0.43
CA ALA A 67 -9.20 1.25 -0.61
C ALA A 67 -8.65 0.79 0.74
N ARG A 68 -8.10 -0.43 0.76
CA ARG A 68 -7.46 -1.00 1.95
C ARG A 68 -6.15 -0.26 2.25
N TRP A 69 -6.00 0.25 3.47
CA TRP A 69 -4.76 0.88 3.91
C TRP A 69 -3.70 -0.18 4.24
N GLY A 70 -3.01 -0.62 3.20
CA GLY A 70 -1.93 -1.61 3.27
C GLY A 70 -1.48 -1.98 1.86
N LEU A 71 -0.41 -1.35 1.39
CA LEU A 71 0.16 -1.65 0.07
C LEU A 71 0.79 -3.05 0.05
N PRO A 72 0.85 -3.74 -1.10
CA PRO A 72 1.43 -5.07 -1.18
C PRO A 72 2.87 -5.10 -0.64
N SER A 73 3.15 -6.06 0.22
CA SER A 73 4.48 -6.29 0.78
C SER A 73 5.47 -6.73 -0.32
N PRO A 74 6.78 -6.43 -0.18
CA PRO A 74 7.79 -6.95 -1.09
C PRO A 74 7.85 -8.48 -1.10
N ARG A 75 8.07 -9.08 -2.28
CA ARG A 75 8.12 -10.55 -2.45
C ARG A 75 9.10 -11.23 -1.49
N PHE A 76 10.29 -10.65 -1.29
CA PHE A 76 11.29 -11.19 -0.36
C PHE A 76 10.78 -11.29 1.10
N ALA A 77 9.87 -10.39 1.52
CA ALA A 77 9.31 -10.41 2.86
C ALA A 77 8.31 -11.57 3.02
N LEU A 78 7.51 -11.82 1.98
CA LEU A 78 6.60 -12.97 1.92
C LEU A 78 7.38 -14.29 1.86
N GLU A 79 8.43 -14.36 1.03
CA GLU A 79 9.32 -15.52 0.95
C GLU A 79 9.98 -15.85 2.29
N LYS A 80 10.42 -14.83 3.03
CA LYS A 80 10.99 -15.02 4.37
C LYS A 80 9.97 -15.63 5.34
N ALA A 81 8.73 -15.12 5.33
CA ALA A 81 7.67 -15.64 6.20
C ALA A 81 7.25 -17.07 5.79
N ALA A 82 7.13 -17.34 4.50
CA ALA A 82 6.79 -18.64 3.95
C ALA A 82 7.87 -19.69 4.28
N LYS A 83 9.16 -19.34 4.16
CA LYS A 83 10.28 -20.22 4.57
C LYS A 83 10.24 -20.53 6.08
N ALA A 84 9.99 -19.53 6.92
CA ALA A 84 9.83 -19.75 8.36
C ALA A 84 8.62 -20.63 8.71
N LYS A 85 7.57 -20.66 7.86
CA LYS A 85 6.47 -21.62 8.00
C LYS A 85 6.83 -23.01 7.47
N ALA A 86 7.54 -23.09 6.35
CA ALA A 86 8.04 -24.33 5.77
C ALA A 86 8.93 -25.07 6.77
N GLU A 87 9.86 -24.39 7.44
CA GLU A 87 10.69 -24.96 8.51
C GLU A 87 9.85 -25.55 9.65
N LYS A 88 8.77 -24.87 10.04
CA LYS A 88 7.83 -25.37 11.07
C LYS A 88 7.01 -26.57 10.58
N LEU A 89 6.73 -26.67 9.28
CA LEU A 89 6.02 -27.81 8.70
C LEU A 89 6.96 -29.01 8.54
N ALA A 90 8.21 -28.77 8.13
CA ALA A 90 9.29 -29.76 8.07
C ALA A 90 9.53 -30.38 9.45
N ALA A 91 9.63 -29.56 10.50
CA ALA A 91 9.78 -30.02 11.88
C ALA A 91 8.59 -30.86 12.38
N LYS A 92 7.42 -30.72 11.74
CA LYS A 92 6.21 -31.50 12.01
C LYS A 92 6.05 -32.72 11.08
N GLY A 93 7.02 -32.96 10.19
CA GLY A 93 6.97 -34.05 9.20
C GLY A 93 5.86 -33.90 8.16
N LYS A 94 5.33 -32.69 7.95
CA LYS A 94 4.26 -32.47 6.97
C LYS A 94 4.85 -32.13 5.59
N PRO A 95 4.35 -32.72 4.50
CA PRO A 95 4.73 -32.29 3.16
C PRO A 95 4.27 -30.85 2.93
N PHE A 96 5.07 -30.08 2.20
CA PHE A 96 4.75 -28.71 1.83
C PHE A 96 5.35 -28.36 0.46
N ASP A 97 4.69 -27.49 -0.29
CA ASP A 97 5.22 -26.82 -1.47
C ASP A 97 5.53 -25.36 -1.13
N LEU A 98 6.78 -24.94 -1.35
CA LEU A 98 7.23 -23.60 -1.01
C LEU A 98 6.54 -22.51 -1.87
N GLU A 99 6.31 -22.75 -3.17
CA GLU A 99 5.68 -21.74 -4.02
C GLU A 99 4.21 -21.56 -3.68
N GLU A 100 3.51 -22.65 -3.36
CA GLU A 100 2.14 -22.57 -2.86
C GLU A 100 2.08 -21.85 -1.51
N LEU A 101 3.03 -22.12 -0.60
CA LEU A 101 3.13 -21.41 0.68
C LEU A 101 3.37 -19.91 0.51
N ILE A 102 4.22 -19.49 -0.44
CA ILE A 102 4.45 -18.07 -0.74
C ILE A 102 3.17 -17.42 -1.27
N ARG A 103 2.46 -18.10 -2.19
CA ARG A 103 1.20 -17.60 -2.75
C ARG A 103 0.11 -17.45 -1.69
N MET A 104 0.06 -18.37 -0.73
CA MET A 104 -0.92 -18.38 0.38
C MET A 104 -0.47 -17.55 1.59
N GLU A 105 0.73 -16.96 1.56
CA GLU A 105 1.25 -16.20 2.69
C GLU A 105 0.38 -14.98 2.97
N ALA A 106 0.01 -14.80 4.24
CA ALA A 106 -0.89 -13.73 4.63
C ALA A 106 -0.16 -12.37 4.59
N ASP A 107 -0.55 -11.50 3.67
CA ASP A 107 -0.05 -10.13 3.60
C ASP A 107 -0.92 -9.16 4.42
N ARG A 108 -0.31 -8.55 5.44
CA ARG A 108 -0.94 -7.49 6.24
C ARG A 108 -0.87 -6.12 5.58
N GLY A 109 -0.05 -5.98 4.54
CA GLY A 109 0.20 -4.76 3.81
C GLY A 109 1.17 -3.80 4.52
N THR A 110 1.74 -2.90 3.74
CA THR A 110 2.64 -1.83 4.17
C THR A 110 1.87 -0.51 4.18
N THR A 111 1.76 0.15 5.34
CA THR A 111 1.04 1.43 5.48
C THR A 111 1.86 2.64 5.06
N ASN A 112 3.20 2.57 5.22
CA ASN A 112 4.11 3.69 5.04
C ASN A 112 5.28 3.33 4.11
N VAL A 113 5.43 4.05 3.00
CA VAL A 113 6.55 3.89 2.06
C VAL A 113 7.62 4.96 2.36
N ARG A 114 8.77 4.53 2.91
CA ARG A 114 9.86 5.45 3.31
C ARG A 114 11.03 5.47 2.33
N LYS A 115 11.41 4.29 1.82
CA LYS A 115 12.55 4.13 0.91
C LYS A 115 12.09 4.21 -0.54
N LEU A 116 12.01 5.42 -1.08
CA LEU A 116 11.50 5.68 -2.44
C LEU A 116 12.34 5.01 -3.54
N ASN A 117 13.64 4.84 -3.31
CA ASN A 117 14.55 4.20 -4.29
C ASN A 117 14.46 2.67 -4.31
N PHE A 118 13.70 2.07 -3.41
CA PHE A 118 13.59 0.61 -3.34
C PHE A 118 12.84 0.06 -4.57
N PRO A 119 13.41 -0.91 -5.33
CA PRO A 119 12.86 -1.34 -6.63
C PRO A 119 11.40 -1.77 -6.61
N HIS A 120 10.96 -2.39 -5.52
CA HIS A 120 9.55 -2.79 -5.31
C HIS A 120 8.58 -1.61 -5.48
N TRP A 121 8.93 -0.42 -4.99
CA TRP A 121 8.03 0.73 -5.05
C TRP A 121 8.00 1.41 -6.42
N LYS A 122 9.10 1.31 -7.18
CA LYS A 122 9.27 1.99 -8.48
C LYS A 122 8.18 1.64 -9.50
N ARG A 123 7.64 0.41 -9.47
CA ARG A 123 6.59 -0.04 -10.38
C ARG A 123 5.25 0.71 -10.22
N TRP A 124 4.99 1.29 -9.05
CA TRP A 124 3.77 2.03 -8.77
C TRP A 124 3.92 3.54 -8.95
N PHE A 125 5.16 4.02 -9.12
CA PHE A 125 5.38 5.38 -9.57
C PHE A 125 5.13 5.44 -11.06
N ARG A 126 4.14 6.24 -11.47
CA ARG A 126 3.94 6.55 -12.88
C ARG A 126 5.22 7.24 -13.36
N SER A 127 5.96 6.57 -14.24
CA SER A 127 6.88 7.29 -15.11
C SER A 127 6.02 8.27 -15.90
N ALA A 128 6.32 9.56 -15.85
CA ALA A 128 5.68 10.55 -16.70
C ALA A 128 5.95 10.18 -18.17
N LYS A 129 5.13 9.28 -18.73
CA LYS A 129 5.06 9.03 -20.16
C LYS A 129 3.83 9.76 -20.65
N GLY A 130 4.10 10.64 -21.62
CA GLY A 130 3.26 11.75 -22.04
C GLY A 130 1.83 11.36 -22.35
N THR A 131 0.98 12.36 -22.17
CA THR A 131 -0.23 12.59 -22.95
C THR A 131 -0.07 12.00 -24.36
N PRO A 132 -0.99 11.16 -24.85
CA PRO A 132 -1.00 10.84 -26.27
C PRO A 132 -1.29 12.15 -26.99
N SER A 133 -0.27 12.74 -27.62
CA SER A 133 -0.48 13.77 -28.64
C SER A 133 -1.35 13.12 -29.71
N ALA A 134 -2.55 13.66 -29.89
CA ALA A 134 -3.43 13.34 -31.00
C ALA A 134 -2.65 13.57 -32.29
N ARG A 135 -2.16 12.48 -32.90
CA ARG A 135 -1.63 12.54 -34.25
C ARG A 135 -2.85 12.53 -35.15
N SER A 136 -3.24 13.73 -35.61
CA SER A 136 -4.21 13.92 -36.67
C SER A 136 -3.78 13.08 -37.88
N GLY A 137 -4.55 12.05 -38.20
CA GLY A 137 -4.53 11.46 -39.53
C GLY A 137 -5.08 12.51 -40.48
N SER A 138 -4.23 13.04 -41.36
CA SER A 138 -4.68 13.68 -42.59
C SER A 138 -4.64 12.63 -43.69
N VAL A 139 -5.74 12.64 -44.44
CA VAL A 139 -6.06 11.91 -45.67
C VAL A 139 -4.96 12.07 -46.71
#